data_AF-A0AAP5YE89-F1
#
_entry.id   AF-A0AAP5YE89-F1
#
_cell.length_a   1.000
_cell.length_b   1.000
_cell.length_c   1.000
_cell.angle_alpha   90.00
_cell.angle_beta   90.00
_cell.angle_gamma   90.00
#
_symmetry.space_group_name_H-M   'P 1'
#
loop_
_entity.id
_entity.type
_entity.pdbx_description
1 polymer ?
#
loop_
_entity_poly.entity_id
_entity_poly.type
_entity_poly.pdbx_seq_one_letter_code
_entity_poly.pdbx_strand_id
1 'polypeptide(L)'
;ENDAVATSEIKVGDNDNLSALVGILCGADKLLLLTDQKGLFTADPRKDPNAELIKEVKTIDDTLRKIAGGSGTTLGTGGMATKLQAADIARRAGIEVIIAAGSAPNVIFDSLSTEPQGTRFLPCSEALENRKRWILAGPAASGDIIIDDGAVNAVVGKGSSLLAKGVIKVSGDFARGEVARVTNS
;
A
#
# COMPACT_ATOMS: atom_id res chain seq x y z
N GLU A 1 6.14 -0.96 16.31
CA GLU A 1 6.62 0.43 16.30
C GLU A 1 7.36 0.71 17.61
N ASN A 2 8.39 1.56 17.65
CA ASN A 2 9.04 1.94 18.90
C ASN A 2 8.47 3.28 19.39
N ASP A 3 7.24 3.21 19.90
CA ASP A 3 6.45 4.38 20.29
C ASP A 3 7.09 5.23 21.40
N ALA A 4 8.05 4.66 22.13
CA ALA A 4 8.75 5.33 23.22
C ALA A 4 9.88 6.28 22.75
N VAL A 5 10.36 6.16 21.50
CA VAL A 5 11.58 6.87 21.04
C VAL A 5 11.39 7.59 19.69
N ALA A 6 10.27 7.39 18.98
CA ALA A 6 10.05 7.99 17.68
C ALA A 6 9.56 9.46 17.77
N THR A 7 10.30 10.40 17.15
CA THR A 7 9.80 11.74 16.82
C THR A 7 8.70 11.65 15.75
N SER A 8 7.83 12.65 15.68
CA SER A 8 6.67 12.66 14.74
C SER A 8 7.04 12.52 13.27
N GLU A 9 8.31 12.75 12.91
CA GLU A 9 8.84 12.61 11.55
C GLU A 9 9.15 11.15 11.16
N ILE A 10 9.25 10.24 12.14
CA ILE A 10 9.65 8.83 11.96
C ILE A 10 8.49 7.86 12.30
N LYS A 11 7.37 8.36 12.83
CA LYS A 11 6.20 7.52 13.12
C LYS A 11 5.55 7.07 11.84
N VAL A 12 5.43 5.75 11.67
CA VAL A 12 4.66 5.17 10.58
C VAL A 12 3.16 5.32 10.89
N GLY A 13 2.78 5.47 12.17
CA GLY A 13 1.46 5.95 12.61
C GLY A 13 0.29 5.02 12.32
N ASP A 14 0.50 4.04 11.45
CA ASP A 14 -0.43 3.04 10.98
C ASP A 14 0.32 1.72 10.76
N ASN A 15 0.05 0.76 11.64
CA ASN A 15 0.67 -0.56 11.59
C ASN A 15 0.30 -1.35 10.32
N ASP A 16 -0.81 -1.01 9.64
CA ASP A 16 -1.17 -1.64 8.36
C ASP A 16 -0.06 -1.35 7.33
N ASN A 17 0.28 -0.08 7.13
CA ASN A 17 1.36 0.30 6.22
C ASN A 17 2.72 -0.23 6.69
N LEU A 18 3.03 -0.16 7.99
CA LEU A 18 4.28 -0.74 8.53
C LEU A 18 4.40 -2.23 8.19
N SER A 19 3.32 -2.99 8.33
CA SER A 19 3.31 -4.43 8.03
C SER A 19 3.59 -4.73 6.56
N ALA A 20 3.13 -3.87 5.64
CA ALA A 20 3.47 -3.97 4.22
C ALA A 20 4.96 -3.74 3.98
N LEU A 21 5.57 -2.73 4.62
CA LEU A 21 7.01 -2.48 4.51
C LEU A 21 7.82 -3.65 5.09
N VAL A 22 7.42 -4.18 6.25
CA VAL A 22 8.05 -5.36 6.85
C VAL A 22 7.94 -6.57 5.92
N GLY A 23 6.77 -6.82 5.34
CA GLY A 23 6.55 -7.88 4.35
C GLY A 23 7.46 -7.76 3.13
N ILE A 24 7.68 -6.53 2.65
CA ILE A 24 8.62 -6.26 1.57
C ILE A 24 10.06 -6.58 1.99
N LEU A 25 10.48 -6.13 3.17
CA LEU A 25 11.86 -6.29 3.65
C LEU A 25 12.21 -7.75 3.93
N CYS A 26 11.27 -8.56 4.42
CA CYS A 26 11.49 -9.98 4.64
C CYS A 26 11.23 -10.85 3.40
N GLY A 27 10.75 -10.27 2.29
CA GLY A 27 10.43 -11.00 1.07
C GLY A 27 9.25 -11.96 1.23
N ALA A 28 8.21 -11.54 1.94
CA ALA A 28 7.02 -12.36 2.19
C ALA A 28 6.25 -12.70 0.90
N ASP A 29 5.73 -13.93 0.81
CA ASP A 29 4.80 -14.32 -0.26
C ASP A 29 3.39 -13.78 0.01
N LYS A 30 3.01 -13.70 1.29
CA LYS A 30 1.68 -13.27 1.74
C LYS A 30 1.76 -12.31 2.92
N LEU A 31 0.85 -11.34 2.97
CA LEU A 31 0.62 -10.45 4.11
C LEU A 31 -0.82 -10.65 4.61
N LEU A 32 -0.98 -11.04 5.87
CA LEU A 32 -2.28 -11.22 6.51
C LEU A 32 -2.59 -10.04 7.45
N LEU A 33 -3.60 -9.26 7.09
CA LEU A 33 -4.13 -8.15 7.89
C LEU A 33 -5.38 -8.62 8.65
N LEU A 34 -5.22 -8.91 9.94
CA LEU A 34 -6.32 -9.32 10.80
C LEU A 34 -7.10 -8.11 11.33
N THR A 35 -8.42 -8.12 11.18
CA THR A 35 -9.31 -7.05 11.60
C THR A 35 -10.55 -7.59 12.34
N ASP A 36 -11.37 -6.70 12.88
CA ASP A 36 -12.67 -7.02 13.49
C ASP A 36 -13.78 -7.32 12.47
N GLN A 37 -13.63 -6.89 11.22
CA GLN A 37 -14.53 -7.17 10.10
C GLN A 37 -14.15 -8.45 9.35
N LYS A 38 -15.11 -9.07 8.67
CA LYS A 38 -14.87 -10.28 7.87
C LYS A 38 -13.93 -10.06 6.69
N GLY A 39 -13.78 -8.83 6.21
CA GLY A 39 -12.99 -8.44 5.05
C GLY A 39 -13.53 -7.13 4.47
N LEU A 40 -13.30 -6.90 3.18
CA LEU A 40 -13.84 -5.78 2.42
C LEU A 40 -15.21 -6.13 1.85
N PHE A 41 -16.18 -5.23 2.02
CA PHE A 41 -17.54 -5.39 1.50
C PHE A 41 -17.81 -4.45 0.32
N THR A 42 -18.82 -4.76 -0.50
CA THR A 42 -19.30 -3.90 -1.60
C THR A 42 -19.91 -2.57 -1.12
N ALA A 43 -20.38 -2.53 0.12
CA ALA A 43 -20.88 -1.36 0.84
C ALA A 43 -20.67 -1.55 2.35
N ASP A 44 -20.96 -0.54 3.17
CA ASP A 44 -20.92 -0.68 4.64
C ASP A 44 -22.04 -1.64 5.10
N PRO A 45 -21.73 -2.85 5.60
CA PRO A 45 -22.74 -3.85 5.95
C PRO A 45 -23.60 -3.45 7.15
N ARG A 46 -23.24 -2.38 7.87
CA ARG A 46 -24.06 -1.80 8.94
C ARG A 46 -25.19 -0.92 8.40
N LYS A 47 -25.08 -0.47 7.15
CA LYS A 47 -26.02 0.46 6.50
C LYS A 47 -26.75 -0.17 5.32
N ASP A 48 -26.10 -1.07 4.60
CA ASP A 48 -26.68 -1.77 3.45
C ASP A 48 -26.79 -3.26 3.75
N PRO A 49 -28.02 -3.81 3.90
CA PRO A 49 -28.21 -5.25 4.12
C PRO A 49 -27.83 -6.10 2.90
N ASN A 50 -27.70 -5.50 1.72
CA ASN A 50 -27.23 -6.18 0.50
C ASN A 50 -25.71 -6.10 0.33
N ALA A 51 -24.97 -5.57 1.32
CA ALA A 51 -23.52 -5.54 1.26
C ALA A 51 -22.95 -6.96 1.26
N GLU A 52 -22.21 -7.30 0.21
CA GLU A 52 -21.60 -8.60 0.02
C GLU A 52 -20.10 -8.54 0.29
N LEU A 53 -19.55 -9.61 0.85
CA LEU A 53 -18.11 -9.74 1.07
C LEU A 53 -17.41 -9.92 -0.28
N ILE A 54 -16.49 -9.03 -0.61
CA ILE A 54 -15.63 -9.15 -1.77
C ILE A 54 -14.61 -10.25 -1.47
N LYS A 55 -14.61 -11.32 -2.25
CA LYS A 55 -13.69 -12.46 -2.05
C LYS A 55 -12.30 -12.22 -2.61
N GLU A 56 -12.23 -11.58 -3.77
CA GLU A 56 -10.99 -11.35 -4.49
C GLU A 56 -10.96 -9.96 -5.12
N VAL A 57 -9.80 -9.31 -5.02
CA VAL A 57 -9.53 -8.00 -5.61
C VAL A 57 -8.29 -8.09 -6.52
N LYS A 58 -8.50 -7.81 -7.81
CA LYS A 58 -7.43 -7.72 -8.82
C LYS A 58 -6.91 -6.31 -9.02
N THR A 59 -7.70 -5.29 -8.69
CA THR A 59 -7.33 -3.88 -8.87
C THR A 59 -7.93 -3.08 -7.72
N ILE A 60 -7.13 -2.20 -7.11
CA ILE A 60 -7.63 -1.21 -6.14
C ILE A 60 -7.81 0.10 -6.92
N ASP A 61 -9.05 0.38 -7.32
CA ASP A 61 -9.43 1.59 -8.04
C ASP A 61 -10.07 2.62 -7.10
N ASP A 62 -10.43 3.78 -7.64
CA ASP A 62 -11.06 4.84 -6.85
C ASP A 62 -12.45 4.47 -6.35
N THR A 63 -13.13 3.53 -7.01
CA THR A 63 -14.40 2.98 -6.55
C THR A 63 -14.20 2.20 -5.26
N LEU A 64 -13.22 1.29 -5.22
CA LEU A 64 -12.87 0.51 -4.04
C LEU A 64 -12.42 1.40 -2.88
N ARG A 65 -11.61 2.43 -3.17
CA ARG A 65 -11.17 3.42 -2.19
C ARG A 65 -12.34 4.22 -1.61
N LYS A 66 -13.32 4.60 -2.43
CA LYS A 66 -14.53 5.29 -1.96
C LYS A 66 -15.38 4.41 -1.04
N ILE A 67 -15.55 3.12 -1.39
CA ILE A 67 -16.27 2.16 -0.56
C ILE A 67 -15.59 2.01 0.81
N ALA A 68 -14.27 1.90 0.83
CA ALA A 68 -13.48 1.82 2.08
C ALA A 68 -13.40 3.15 2.86
N GLY A 69 -13.55 4.29 2.21
CA GLY A 69 -13.57 5.61 2.86
C GLY A 69 -14.94 6.00 3.43
N GLY A 70 -16.03 5.43 2.90
CA GLY A 70 -17.40 5.69 3.35
C GLY A 70 -17.82 4.94 4.63
N SER A 71 -17.04 3.93 5.04
CA SER A 71 -17.22 3.25 6.33
C SER A 71 -16.81 4.20 7.45
N GLY A 72 -17.81 4.89 8.02
CA GLY A 72 -17.69 6.07 8.89
C GLY A 72 -16.99 5.85 10.24
N THR A 73 -15.69 5.53 10.20
CA THR A 73 -14.80 5.64 11.36
C THR A 73 -14.12 6.99 11.34
N THR A 74 -14.85 7.98 11.83
CA THR A 74 -14.32 9.31 12.16
C THR A 74 -13.32 9.12 13.32
N LEU A 75 -12.04 9.37 13.06
CA LEU A 75 -10.91 9.27 14.01
C LEU A 75 -10.54 7.85 14.49
N GLY A 76 -9.77 7.13 13.70
CA GLY A 76 -8.91 6.04 14.17
C GLY A 76 -7.69 5.89 13.26
N THR A 77 -6.50 5.69 13.84
CA THR A 77 -5.23 5.41 13.15
C THR A 77 -5.18 4.01 12.49
N GLY A 78 -6.34 3.49 12.08
CA GLY A 78 -6.52 2.16 11.53
C GLY A 78 -7.96 1.96 11.07
N GLY A 79 -8.16 1.66 9.80
CA GLY A 79 -9.46 1.49 9.17
C GLY A 79 -9.36 0.64 7.91
N MET A 80 -10.44 0.56 7.11
CA MET A 80 -10.38 -0.14 5.83
C MET A 80 -9.52 0.62 4.81
N ALA A 81 -9.51 1.95 4.88
CA ALA A 81 -8.69 2.79 4.01
C ALA A 81 -7.18 2.52 4.18
N THR A 82 -6.68 2.43 5.42
CA THR A 82 -5.27 2.12 5.70
C THR A 82 -4.89 0.72 5.24
N LYS A 83 -5.79 -0.26 5.40
CA LYS A 83 -5.59 -1.64 4.89
C LYS A 83 -5.53 -1.68 3.36
N LEU A 84 -6.35 -0.88 2.68
CA LEU A 84 -6.26 -0.75 1.22
C LEU A 84 -4.95 -0.09 0.77
N GLN A 85 -4.43 0.89 1.52
CA GLN A 85 -3.13 1.49 1.23
C GLN A 85 -2.00 0.46 1.42
N ALA A 86 -1.98 -0.24 2.55
CA ALA A 86 -1.03 -1.32 2.81
C ALA A 86 -1.11 -2.43 1.75
N ALA A 87 -2.33 -2.80 1.34
CA ALA A 87 -2.56 -3.75 0.28
C ALA A 87 -2.00 -3.26 -1.06
N ASP A 88 -2.23 -2.01 -1.46
CA ASP A 88 -1.67 -1.46 -2.71
C ASP A 88 -0.13 -1.51 -2.71
N ILE A 89 0.50 -1.13 -1.59
CA ILE A 89 1.96 -1.17 -1.43
C ILE A 89 2.51 -2.60 -1.57
N ALA A 90 1.97 -3.54 -0.79
CA ALA A 90 2.44 -4.91 -0.77
C ALA A 90 2.20 -5.64 -2.11
N ARG A 91 1.05 -5.42 -2.76
CA ARG A 91 0.71 -6.03 -4.06
C ARG A 91 1.64 -5.59 -5.18
N ARG A 92 2.04 -4.31 -5.20
CA ARG A 92 3.04 -3.78 -6.15
C ARG A 92 4.41 -4.39 -5.93
N ALA A 93 4.71 -4.79 -4.71
CA ALA A 93 5.90 -5.56 -4.36
C ALA A 93 5.73 -7.07 -4.57
N GLY A 94 4.67 -7.54 -5.23
CA GLY A 94 4.49 -8.95 -5.56
C GLY A 94 3.92 -9.80 -4.42
N ILE A 95 3.46 -9.19 -3.33
CA ILE A 95 2.95 -9.88 -2.15
C ILE A 95 1.43 -10.00 -2.25
N GLU A 96 0.88 -11.19 -2.01
CA GLU A 96 -0.57 -11.38 -1.91
C GLU A 96 -1.03 -10.87 -0.54
N VAL A 97 -2.10 -10.07 -0.49
CA VAL A 97 -2.61 -9.51 0.77
C VAL A 97 -3.96 -10.11 1.10
N ILE A 98 -4.19 -10.46 2.36
CA ILE A 98 -5.45 -11.02 2.82
C ILE A 98 -5.95 -10.15 3.98
N ILE A 99 -7.18 -9.65 3.86
CA ILE A 99 -7.87 -8.97 4.97
C ILE A 99 -8.96 -9.91 5.48
N ALA A 100 -8.87 -10.31 6.75
CA ALA A 100 -9.77 -11.29 7.34
C ALA A 100 -10.10 -10.97 8.81
N ALA A 101 -11.19 -11.55 9.31
CA ALA A 101 -11.54 -11.42 10.72
C ALA A 101 -10.55 -12.19 11.60
N GLY A 102 -9.88 -11.50 12.54
CA GLY A 102 -8.96 -12.11 13.48
C GLY A 102 -9.62 -13.11 14.45
N SER A 103 -10.93 -12.97 14.67
CA SER A 103 -11.74 -13.89 15.47
C SER A 103 -12.18 -15.15 14.72
N ALA A 104 -11.94 -15.23 13.42
CA ALA A 104 -12.38 -16.37 12.64
C ALA A 104 -11.53 -17.62 12.94
N PRO A 105 -12.17 -18.80 13.11
CA PRO A 105 -11.46 -20.02 13.41
C PRO A 105 -10.53 -20.40 12.26
N ASN A 106 -9.32 -20.85 12.60
CA ASN A 106 -8.28 -21.26 11.65
C ASN A 106 -7.83 -20.21 10.62
N VAL A 107 -8.14 -18.92 10.82
CA VAL A 107 -7.88 -17.85 9.83
C VAL A 107 -6.43 -17.81 9.34
N ILE A 108 -5.46 -18.07 10.21
CA ILE A 108 -4.04 -18.10 9.84
C ILE A 108 -3.73 -19.29 8.92
N PHE A 109 -4.21 -20.49 9.25
CA PHE A 109 -4.01 -21.67 8.39
C PHE A 109 -4.73 -21.52 7.05
N ASP A 110 -5.97 -21.03 7.06
CA ASP A 110 -6.77 -20.85 5.86
C ASP A 110 -6.18 -19.78 4.94
N SER A 111 -5.42 -18.82 5.49
CA SER A 111 -4.68 -17.81 4.70
C SER A 111 -3.63 -18.40 3.76
N LEU A 112 -3.18 -19.63 4.03
CA LEU A 112 -2.22 -20.36 3.18
C LEU A 112 -2.90 -21.06 1.99
N SER A 113 -4.23 -21.17 1.99
CA SER A 113 -5.00 -21.84 0.94
C SER A 113 -5.20 -20.93 -0.29
N THR A 114 -5.74 -21.51 -1.37
CA THR A 114 -6.17 -20.76 -2.55
C THR A 114 -7.44 -19.95 -2.32
N GLU A 115 -8.25 -20.30 -1.33
CA GLU A 115 -9.52 -19.64 -1.01
C GLU A 115 -9.53 -19.23 0.46
N PRO A 116 -8.73 -18.21 0.84
CA PRO A 116 -8.63 -17.79 2.22
C PRO A 116 -9.94 -17.17 2.71
N GLN A 117 -10.14 -17.19 4.03
CA GLN A 117 -11.22 -16.44 4.63
C GLN A 117 -11.03 -14.93 4.42
N GLY A 118 -12.14 -14.21 4.24
CA GLY A 118 -12.16 -12.77 4.02
C GLY A 118 -11.96 -12.36 2.57
N THR A 119 -11.13 -11.35 2.35
CA THR A 119 -10.84 -10.76 1.04
C THR A 119 -9.37 -10.92 0.70
N ARG A 120 -9.06 -11.58 -0.42
CA ARG A 120 -7.71 -11.66 -0.95
C ARG A 120 -7.46 -10.61 -2.03
N PHE A 121 -6.27 -10.05 -2.05
CA PHE A 121 -5.82 -9.08 -3.03
C PHE A 121 -4.60 -9.64 -3.75
N LEU A 122 -4.74 -9.87 -5.05
CA LEU A 122 -3.72 -10.56 -5.83
C LEU A 122 -2.51 -9.66 -6.11
N PRO A 123 -1.28 -10.18 -6.15
CA PRO A 123 -0.13 -9.41 -6.62
C PRO A 123 -0.39 -8.75 -7.98
N CYS A 124 0.21 -7.58 -8.23
CA CYS A 124 0.15 -6.97 -9.55
C CYS A 124 0.90 -7.85 -10.57
N SER A 125 0.34 -8.02 -11.77
CA SER A 125 0.98 -8.80 -12.85
C SER A 125 2.34 -8.25 -13.28
N GLU A 126 2.52 -6.94 -13.14
CA GLU A 126 3.78 -6.22 -13.34
C GLU A 126 4.44 -5.88 -11.98
N ALA A 127 4.48 -6.85 -11.06
CA ALA A 127 5.14 -6.66 -9.78
C ALA A 127 6.58 -6.19 -9.98
N LEU A 128 7.00 -5.20 -9.18
CA LEU A 128 8.34 -4.64 -9.27
C LEU A 128 9.39 -5.76 -9.13
N GLU A 129 10.40 -5.72 -9.99
CA GLU A 129 11.60 -6.54 -9.84
C GLU A 129 12.13 -6.43 -8.39
N ASN A 130 12.57 -7.56 -7.80
CA ASN A 130 13.02 -7.61 -6.40
C ASN A 130 13.96 -6.46 -6.02
N ARG A 131 14.82 -6.03 -6.94
CA ARG A 131 15.78 -4.93 -6.75
C ARG A 131 15.15 -3.54 -6.57
N LYS A 132 13.89 -3.33 -6.97
CA LYS A 132 13.19 -2.04 -6.86
C LYS A 132 12.17 -2.02 -5.73
N ARG A 133 11.80 -3.18 -5.15
CA ARG A 133 10.81 -3.29 -4.07
C ARG A 133 11.21 -2.50 -2.82
N TRP A 134 12.51 -2.43 -2.51
CA TRP A 134 13.00 -1.65 -1.36
C TRP A 134 12.68 -0.16 -1.47
N ILE A 135 12.45 0.40 -2.67
CA ILE A 135 12.06 1.82 -2.82
C ILE A 135 10.67 2.06 -2.20
N LEU A 136 9.78 1.07 -2.27
CA LEU A 136 8.47 1.13 -1.60
C LEU A 136 8.59 1.04 -0.08
N ALA A 137 9.60 0.34 0.43
CA ALA A 137 9.89 0.17 1.86
C ALA A 137 10.99 1.11 2.39
N GLY A 138 11.49 1.99 1.52
CA GLY A 138 12.68 2.79 1.78
C GLY A 138 12.39 3.98 2.69
N PRO A 139 13.44 4.67 3.16
CA PRO A 139 13.27 5.89 3.93
C PRO A 139 12.45 6.92 3.14
N ALA A 140 11.75 7.78 3.88
CA ALA A 140 11.03 8.91 3.30
C ALA A 140 11.96 9.71 2.37
N ALA A 141 11.38 10.27 1.30
CA ALA A 141 12.17 11.02 0.35
C ALA A 141 12.91 12.18 1.03
N SER A 142 14.23 12.24 0.86
CA SER A 142 15.10 13.29 1.42
C SER A 142 14.99 14.62 0.65
N GLY A 143 14.27 14.63 -0.47
CA GLY A 143 14.02 15.83 -1.27
C GLY A 143 13.12 15.57 -2.47
N ASP A 144 12.85 16.65 -3.20
CA ASP A 144 11.97 16.70 -4.36
C ASP A 144 12.74 17.07 -5.62
N ILE A 145 12.43 16.39 -6.73
CA ILE A 145 12.90 16.68 -8.08
C ILE A 145 11.68 17.02 -8.93
N ILE A 146 11.58 18.28 -9.36
CA ILE A 146 10.49 18.78 -10.20
C ILE A 146 10.91 18.64 -11.66
N ILE A 147 10.07 18.00 -12.47
CA ILE A 147 10.38 17.65 -13.86
C ILE A 147 9.41 18.30 -14.86
N ASP A 148 9.89 18.49 -16.10
CA ASP A 148 9.08 19.00 -17.21
C ASP A 148 8.13 17.97 -17.82
N ASP A 149 7.17 18.44 -18.63
CA ASP A 149 6.18 17.58 -19.29
C ASP A 149 6.81 16.49 -20.18
N GLY A 150 7.97 16.79 -20.79
CA GLY A 150 8.70 15.84 -21.62
C GLY A 150 9.23 14.67 -20.79
N ALA A 151 9.77 14.96 -19.61
CA ALA A 151 10.24 13.98 -18.65
C ALA A 151 9.06 13.22 -18.00
N VAL A 152 7.94 13.89 -17.70
CA VAL A 152 6.72 13.21 -17.21
C VAL A 152 6.28 12.15 -18.22
N ASN A 153 6.19 12.51 -19.49
CA ASN A 153 5.81 11.56 -20.54
C ASN A 153 6.83 10.42 -20.70
N ALA A 154 8.12 10.70 -20.56
CA ALA A 154 9.15 9.66 -20.63
C ALA A 154 9.09 8.67 -19.45
N VAL A 155 8.90 9.17 -18.22
CA VAL A 155 8.89 8.35 -17.01
C VAL A 155 7.56 7.60 -16.89
N VAL A 156 6.43 8.29 -16.98
CA VAL A 156 5.10 7.70 -16.76
C VAL A 156 4.63 6.94 -18.00
N GLY A 157 4.78 7.53 -19.19
CA GLY A 157 4.27 6.95 -20.43
C GLY A 157 5.13 5.83 -21.00
N LYS A 158 6.45 5.83 -20.75
CA LYS A 158 7.40 4.87 -21.34
C LYS A 158 8.21 4.07 -20.32
N GLY A 159 8.08 4.33 -19.02
CA GLY A 159 8.88 3.66 -17.99
C GLY A 159 10.39 3.94 -18.10
N SER A 160 10.78 5.06 -18.72
CA SER A 160 12.19 5.40 -18.96
C SER A 160 12.86 5.98 -17.73
N SER A 161 14.20 5.94 -17.69
CA SER A 161 14.98 6.63 -16.66
C SER A 161 14.85 8.16 -16.80
N LEU A 162 14.84 8.85 -15.66
CA LEU A 162 14.88 10.32 -15.62
C LEU A 162 16.28 10.81 -15.97
N LEU A 163 16.38 11.70 -16.97
CA LEU A 163 17.62 12.38 -17.34
C LEU A 163 17.65 13.79 -16.74
N ALA A 164 18.84 14.27 -16.38
CA ALA A 164 19.04 15.61 -15.81
C ALA A 164 18.46 16.74 -16.69
N LYS A 165 18.39 16.54 -18.02
CA LYS A 165 17.81 17.50 -18.97
C LYS A 165 16.38 17.90 -18.63
N GLY A 166 15.59 16.97 -18.10
CA GLY A 166 14.17 17.19 -17.80
C GLY A 166 13.90 17.71 -16.38
N VAL A 167 14.94 18.00 -15.60
CA VAL A 167 14.81 18.52 -14.23
C VAL A 167 14.71 20.05 -14.28
N ILE A 168 13.60 20.59 -13.78
CA ILE A 168 13.34 22.02 -13.70
C ILE A 168 13.91 22.58 -12.39
N LYS A 169 13.69 21.87 -11.29
CA LYS A 169 14.05 22.35 -9.94
C LYS A 169 14.32 21.17 -9.01
N VAL A 170 15.22 21.38 -8.06
CA VAL A 170 15.48 20.46 -6.95
C VAL A 170 15.21 21.20 -5.64
N SER A 171 14.61 20.51 -4.67
CA SER A 171 14.32 21.03 -3.33
C SER A 171 14.72 20.01 -2.27
N GLY A 172 15.29 20.48 -1.16
CA GLY A 172 15.87 19.63 -0.12
C GLY A 172 17.34 19.27 -0.40
N ASP A 173 18.00 18.69 0.61
CA ASP A 173 19.38 18.25 0.54
C ASP A 173 19.44 16.73 0.62
N PHE A 174 19.95 16.09 -0.43
CA PHE A 174 20.07 14.64 -0.49
C PHE A 174 21.32 14.21 -1.24
N ALA A 175 21.89 13.07 -0.82
CA ALA A 175 23.10 12.51 -1.38
C ALA A 175 22.81 11.43 -2.43
N ARG A 176 23.83 11.11 -3.23
CA ARG A 176 23.77 9.98 -4.16
C ARG A 176 23.47 8.69 -3.39
N GLY A 177 22.38 8.02 -3.77
CA GLY A 177 21.93 6.76 -3.18
C GLY A 177 20.72 6.92 -2.25
N GLU A 178 20.36 8.16 -1.89
CA GLU A 178 19.14 8.45 -1.16
C GLU A 178 17.92 8.52 -2.09
N VAL A 179 16.75 8.28 -1.51
CA VAL A 179 15.47 8.32 -2.23
C VAL A 179 15.02 9.78 -2.36
N ALA A 180 14.61 10.18 -3.56
CA ALA A 180 14.00 11.49 -3.82
C ALA A 180 12.63 11.29 -4.49
N ARG A 181 11.68 12.18 -4.16
CA ARG A 181 10.35 12.18 -4.77
C ARG A 181 10.40 12.97 -6.06
N VAL A 182 9.75 12.46 -7.10
CA VAL A 182 9.68 13.12 -8.41
C VAL A 182 8.28 13.69 -8.58
N THR A 183 8.18 15.00 -8.84
CA THR A 183 6.91 15.70 -9.01
C THR A 183 6.87 16.42 -10.36
N ASN A 184 5.69 16.60 -10.93
CA ASN A 184 5.51 17.53 -12.04
C ASN A 184 5.49 18.98 -11.51
N SER A 185 5.71 19.94 -12.43
CA SER A 185 5.59 21.38 -12.17
C SER A 185 4.15 21.83 -11.99
#